data_AF-A0A074Y5U5-F1
#
_entry.id   AF-A0A074Y5U5-F1
#
_cell.length_a   1.000
_cell.length_b   1.000
_cell.length_c   1.000
_cell.angle_alpha   90.00
_cell.angle_beta   90.00
_cell.angle_gamma   90.00
#
_symmetry.space_group_name_H-M   'P 1'
#
loop_
_entity.id
_entity.type
_entity.pdbx_description
1 polymer ?
#
loop_
_entity_poly.entity_id
_entity_poly.type
_entity_poly.pdbx_seq_one_letter_code
_entity_poly.pdbx_strand_id
1 'polypeptide(L)'
;MKFLCLHGAYGNITAARVQLGPMADLVEADGTASFKFIQGRVPVTPPPGFESYFGPGPHFRFLRDRGEAEASAMEGIRVFPEADTPEDALRALMPAGDARIGYVGAREDCLAQLYEELDADPEICGIVGYSEGASAAATLIYDEQERMRNEGYVPRIKAAVFFMGWPALTGESLPALSDEIDDLLEVHSLHVVGANDPYKDGALALYNLFDDNMAIFFDSAGGHTIPRHGKMLQELGQAVKDLVVTVQDDASIDLPQPKIARRLDSAVDIPTLRGLKLSEA
;
A
#
# COMPACT_ATOMS: atom_id res chain seq x y z
N MET A 1 5.96 11.38 -10.08
CA MET A 1 6.12 9.98 -9.62
C MET A 1 4.80 9.22 -9.78
N LYS A 2 4.79 7.88 -9.90
CA LYS A 2 3.55 7.09 -9.96
C LYS A 2 3.46 6.13 -8.77
N PHE A 3 2.33 6.17 -8.07
CA PHE A 3 2.04 5.37 -6.89
C PHE A 3 1.05 4.25 -7.19
N LEU A 4 1.32 3.05 -6.69
CA LEU A 4 0.35 1.97 -6.60
C LEU A 4 -0.44 2.09 -5.29
N CYS A 5 -1.77 2.10 -5.32
CA CYS A 5 -2.61 2.32 -4.15
C CYS A 5 -3.36 1.05 -3.73
N LEU A 6 -3.15 0.65 -2.47
CA LEU A 6 -3.70 -0.55 -1.85
C LEU A 6 -4.74 -0.17 -0.78
N HIS A 7 -5.94 -0.72 -0.92
CA HIS A 7 -7.02 -0.57 0.07
C HIS A 7 -6.80 -1.42 1.33
N GLY A 8 -7.48 -1.08 2.42
CA GLY A 8 -7.46 -1.87 3.66
C GLY A 8 -8.27 -3.17 3.58
N ALA A 9 -8.19 -3.99 4.61
CA ALA A 9 -8.96 -5.23 4.71
C ALA A 9 -10.46 -4.97 4.58
N TYR A 10 -11.18 -5.93 4.01
CA TYR A 10 -12.61 -5.80 3.68
C TYR A 10 -12.91 -4.57 2.80
N GLY A 11 -11.94 -4.14 1.99
CA GLY A 11 -12.06 -3.00 1.11
C GLY A 11 -12.35 -3.39 -0.34
N ASN A 12 -12.53 -2.38 -1.18
CA ASN A 12 -12.55 -2.51 -2.64
C ASN A 12 -12.05 -1.22 -3.29
N ILE A 13 -11.75 -1.25 -4.60
CA ILE A 13 -11.24 -0.08 -5.34
C ILE A 13 -12.19 1.11 -5.20
N THR A 14 -13.51 0.90 -5.22
CA THR A 14 -14.50 1.98 -5.13
C THR A 14 -14.37 2.71 -3.80
N ALA A 15 -14.33 1.97 -2.69
CA ALA A 15 -14.12 2.53 -1.35
C ALA A 15 -12.75 3.21 -1.22
N ALA A 16 -11.70 2.59 -1.77
CA ALA A 16 -10.35 3.14 -1.77
C ALA A 16 -10.29 4.52 -2.45
N ARG A 17 -10.96 4.67 -3.60
CA ARG A 17 -11.06 5.95 -4.30
C ARG A 17 -11.85 6.99 -3.51
N VAL A 18 -12.85 6.60 -2.73
CA VAL A 18 -13.56 7.54 -1.84
C VAL A 18 -12.67 7.98 -0.66
N GLN A 19 -11.85 7.07 -0.13
CA GLN A 19 -11.02 7.32 1.04
C GLN A 19 -9.75 8.12 0.71
N LEU A 20 -9.00 7.68 -0.30
CA LEU A 20 -7.72 8.26 -0.71
C LEU A 20 -7.85 9.29 -1.83
N GLY A 21 -8.97 9.28 -2.57
CA GLY A 21 -9.20 10.17 -3.73
C GLY A 21 -9.00 11.64 -3.44
N PRO A 22 -9.53 12.22 -2.34
CA PRO A 22 -9.33 13.63 -2.05
C PRO A 22 -7.85 14.04 -1.92
N MET A 23 -7.00 13.16 -1.39
CA MET A 23 -5.56 13.39 -1.32
C MET A 23 -4.93 13.20 -2.69
N ALA A 24 -5.28 12.12 -3.39
CA ALA A 24 -4.79 11.84 -4.73
C ALA A 24 -5.07 12.99 -5.71
N ASP A 25 -6.32 13.49 -5.75
CA ASP A 25 -6.75 14.60 -6.58
C ASP A 25 -5.95 15.88 -6.29
N LEU A 26 -5.64 16.14 -5.01
CA LEU A 26 -4.86 17.31 -4.58
C LEU A 26 -3.41 17.26 -5.07
N VAL A 27 -2.83 16.06 -5.08
CA VAL A 27 -1.44 15.82 -5.51
C VAL A 27 -1.34 15.68 -7.03
N GLU A 28 -2.38 15.16 -7.69
CA GLU A 28 -2.47 15.09 -9.15
C GLU A 28 -2.72 16.46 -9.80
N ALA A 29 -3.40 17.38 -9.11
CA ALA A 29 -3.79 18.68 -9.65
C ALA A 29 -2.62 19.56 -10.11
N ASP A 30 -1.43 19.42 -9.52
CA ASP A 30 -0.21 20.12 -9.96
C ASP A 30 0.81 19.20 -10.65
N GLY A 31 0.45 17.94 -10.89
CA GLY A 31 1.28 16.96 -11.59
C GLY A 31 2.43 16.38 -10.76
N THR A 32 2.45 16.60 -9.43
CA THR A 32 3.52 16.07 -8.56
C THR A 32 3.59 14.53 -8.62
N ALA A 33 2.44 13.88 -8.54
CA ALA A 33 2.34 12.42 -8.66
C ALA A 33 1.04 11.97 -9.34
N SER A 34 0.94 10.67 -9.61
CA SER A 34 -0.27 10.01 -10.12
C SER A 34 -0.52 8.69 -9.40
N PHE A 35 -1.78 8.24 -9.33
CA PHE A 35 -2.18 7.12 -8.47
C PHE A 35 -2.93 6.02 -9.23
N LYS A 36 -2.40 4.79 -9.19
CA LYS A 36 -3.02 3.58 -9.74
C LYS A 36 -3.62 2.74 -8.61
N PHE A 37 -4.95 2.72 -8.51
CA PHE A 37 -5.66 1.90 -7.53
C PHE A 37 -5.85 0.47 -8.05
N ILE A 38 -5.57 -0.52 -7.21
CA ILE A 38 -5.78 -1.94 -7.53
C ILE A 38 -6.69 -2.64 -6.50
N GLN A 39 -7.23 -3.79 -6.92
CA GLN A 39 -8.16 -4.61 -6.13
C GLN A 39 -7.39 -5.77 -5.52
N GLY A 40 -7.47 -5.97 -4.21
CA GLY A 40 -6.97 -7.20 -3.57
C GLY A 40 -7.65 -8.44 -4.16
N ARG A 41 -6.90 -9.55 -4.28
CA ARG A 41 -7.37 -10.79 -4.93
C ARG A 41 -8.10 -11.74 -4.00
N VAL A 42 -8.05 -11.53 -2.68
CA VAL A 42 -8.65 -12.44 -1.70
C VAL A 42 -10.08 -11.98 -1.42
N PRO A 43 -11.13 -12.67 -1.90
CA PRO A 43 -12.51 -12.33 -1.54
C PRO A 43 -12.74 -12.61 -0.06
N VAL A 44 -13.49 -11.73 0.60
CA VAL A 44 -13.83 -11.88 2.02
C VAL A 44 -15.27 -11.47 2.28
N THR A 45 -15.89 -12.06 3.29
CA THR A 45 -17.19 -11.63 3.81
C THR A 45 -16.97 -10.95 5.16
N PRO A 46 -17.42 -9.71 5.36
CA PRO A 46 -17.39 -9.07 6.67
C PRO A 46 -18.04 -9.94 7.76
N PRO A 47 -17.57 -9.88 9.01
CA PRO A 47 -18.23 -10.58 10.10
C PRO A 47 -19.68 -10.12 10.28
N PRO A 48 -20.55 -11.02 10.77
CA PRO A 48 -21.93 -10.65 11.09
C PRO A 48 -22.00 -9.40 11.98
N GLY A 49 -22.76 -8.40 11.56
CA GLY A 49 -22.95 -7.14 12.29
C GLY A 49 -21.98 -6.01 11.93
N PHE A 50 -20.98 -6.26 11.08
CA PHE A 50 -20.03 -5.25 10.59
C PHE A 50 -20.28 -4.84 9.12
N GLU A 51 -21.36 -5.33 8.49
CA GLU A 51 -21.66 -5.08 7.07
C GLU A 51 -21.81 -3.59 6.78
N SER A 52 -22.43 -2.83 7.69
CA SER A 52 -22.57 -1.38 7.54
C SER A 52 -21.27 -0.61 7.78
N TYR A 53 -20.35 -1.17 8.59
CA TYR A 53 -19.07 -0.54 8.89
C TYR A 53 -18.14 -0.57 7.67
N PHE A 54 -18.03 -1.74 7.02
CA PHE A 54 -17.22 -1.90 5.81
C PHE A 54 -17.94 -1.45 4.53
N GLY A 55 -19.24 -1.17 4.62
CA GLY A 55 -20.03 -0.65 3.51
C GLY A 55 -20.40 -1.74 2.49
N PRO A 56 -20.92 -1.35 1.31
CA PRO A 56 -21.41 -2.30 0.32
C PRO A 56 -20.27 -3.13 -0.28
N GLY A 57 -20.50 -4.43 -0.39
CA GLY A 57 -19.58 -5.36 -1.07
C GLY A 57 -19.61 -5.22 -2.60
N PRO A 58 -18.81 -6.04 -3.32
CA PRO A 58 -17.94 -7.09 -2.79
C PRO A 58 -16.74 -6.54 -2.00
N HIS A 59 -16.24 -7.35 -1.06
CA HIS A 59 -15.12 -7.00 -0.18
C HIS A 59 -13.93 -7.92 -0.44
N PHE A 60 -12.74 -7.37 -0.31
CA PHE A 60 -11.50 -8.07 -0.60
C PHE A 60 -10.39 -7.71 0.39
N ARG A 61 -9.33 -8.51 0.34
CA ARG A 61 -8.07 -8.37 1.09
C ARG A 61 -6.89 -8.56 0.13
N PHE A 62 -5.73 -8.02 0.51
CA PHE A 62 -4.46 -8.33 -0.15
C PHE A 62 -3.78 -9.52 0.51
N LEU A 63 -3.89 -9.61 1.83
CA LEU A 63 -3.33 -10.68 2.63
C LEU A 63 -4.43 -11.68 2.98
N ARG A 64 -4.18 -12.96 2.71
CA ARG A 64 -5.07 -14.02 3.12
C ARG A 64 -4.95 -14.21 4.63
N ASP A 65 -6.09 -14.17 5.30
CA ASP A 65 -6.21 -14.54 6.71
C ASP A 65 -6.77 -15.97 6.82
N ARG A 66 -6.89 -16.52 8.05
CA ARG A 66 -7.34 -17.86 8.45
C ARG A 66 -8.61 -18.41 7.77
N GLY A 67 -9.34 -17.62 6.97
CA GLY A 67 -10.53 -18.06 6.25
C GLY A 67 -11.77 -18.24 7.14
N GLU A 68 -11.65 -18.04 8.44
CA GLU A 68 -12.77 -18.00 9.39
C GLU A 68 -13.10 -16.54 9.66
N ALA A 69 -14.21 -16.06 9.11
CA ALA A 69 -14.74 -14.71 9.31
C ALA A 69 -15.03 -14.36 10.80
N GLU A 70 -14.83 -15.30 11.74
CA GLU A 70 -14.95 -15.07 13.18
C GLU A 70 -13.60 -14.84 13.88
N ALA A 71 -12.47 -15.08 13.22
CA ALA A 71 -11.14 -15.06 13.84
C ALA A 71 -10.06 -14.40 12.96
N SER A 72 -10.41 -13.32 12.25
CA SER A 72 -9.36 -12.40 11.81
C SER A 72 -8.65 -11.91 13.06
N ALA A 73 -7.36 -12.20 13.18
CA ALA A 73 -6.55 -11.75 14.31
C ALA A 73 -6.69 -10.22 14.47
N MET A 74 -6.91 -9.49 13.38
CA MET A 74 -7.15 -8.04 13.37
C MET A 74 -8.55 -7.63 13.89
N GLU A 75 -9.57 -8.49 13.83
CA GLU A 75 -10.95 -8.20 14.23
C GLU A 75 -11.27 -8.56 15.69
N GLY A 76 -10.55 -9.51 16.28
CA GLY A 76 -10.61 -9.79 17.71
C GLY A 76 -10.05 -8.66 18.59
N ILE A 77 -9.23 -7.79 17.99
CA ILE A 77 -8.48 -6.75 18.69
C ILE A 77 -9.34 -5.49 18.76
N ARG A 78 -10.25 -5.43 19.73
CA ARG A 78 -10.96 -4.18 20.01
C ARG A 78 -10.09 -3.15 20.71
N VAL A 79 -9.02 -3.62 21.36
CA VAL A 79 -8.09 -2.83 22.18
C VAL A 79 -6.72 -3.49 22.05
N PHE A 80 -5.72 -2.76 21.60
CA PHE A 80 -4.33 -3.19 21.70
C PHE A 80 -3.94 -3.37 23.18
N PRO A 81 -3.20 -4.44 23.53
CA PRO A 81 -2.79 -4.67 24.90
C PRO A 81 -1.86 -3.52 25.34
N GLU A 82 -2.02 -3.07 26.58
CA GLU A 82 -1.03 -2.17 27.18
C GLU A 82 0.31 -2.91 27.25
N ALA A 83 1.34 -2.32 26.65
CA ALA A 83 2.69 -2.87 26.60
C ALA A 83 3.72 -1.74 26.65
N ASP A 84 4.98 -2.10 26.92
CA ASP A 84 6.06 -1.11 27.04
C ASP A 84 6.48 -0.53 25.69
N THR A 85 6.33 -1.31 24.61
CA THR A 85 6.67 -0.93 23.24
C THR A 85 5.59 -1.34 22.23
N PRO A 86 5.50 -0.69 21.06
CA PRO A 86 4.63 -1.13 19.96
C PRO A 86 4.89 -2.59 19.54
N GLU A 87 6.14 -3.01 19.54
CA GLU A 87 6.58 -4.38 19.24
C GLU A 87 6.06 -5.38 20.27
N ASP A 88 6.15 -5.06 21.56
CA ASP A 88 5.60 -5.90 22.64
C ASP A 88 4.07 -6.02 22.54
N ALA A 89 3.39 -4.93 22.18
CA ALA A 89 1.95 -4.94 21.97
C ALA A 89 1.56 -5.91 20.84
N LEU A 90 2.30 -5.90 19.73
CA LEU A 90 2.08 -6.82 18.62
C LEU A 90 2.38 -8.28 18.97
N ARG A 91 3.45 -8.57 19.72
CA ARG A 91 3.73 -9.93 20.20
C ARG A 91 2.61 -10.47 21.08
N ALA A 92 2.08 -9.63 21.97
CA ALA A 92 0.98 -10.00 22.85
C ALA A 92 -0.32 -10.30 22.08
N LEU A 93 -0.51 -9.65 20.92
CA LEU A 93 -1.65 -9.86 20.02
C LEU A 93 -1.54 -11.11 19.16
N MET A 94 -0.31 -11.55 18.85
CA MET A 94 -0.05 -12.63 17.93
C MET A 94 0.91 -13.66 18.54
N PRO A 95 0.44 -14.52 19.47
CA PRO A 95 1.29 -15.56 20.06
C PRO A 95 1.90 -16.44 18.97
N ALA A 96 3.19 -16.77 19.11
CA ALA A 96 4.01 -17.39 18.05
C ALA A 96 3.43 -18.66 17.41
N GLY A 97 2.59 -19.42 18.11
CA GLY A 97 1.92 -20.60 17.57
C GLY A 97 0.71 -20.29 16.67
N ASP A 98 0.01 -19.19 16.93
CA ASP A 98 -1.19 -18.79 16.20
C ASP A 98 -0.87 -17.97 14.95
N ALA A 99 0.15 -17.10 15.02
CA ALA A 99 0.56 -16.26 13.90
C ALA A 99 1.04 -17.07 12.69
N ARG A 100 1.84 -18.11 12.93
CA ARG A 100 2.44 -18.98 11.89
C ARG A 100 1.41 -19.72 11.04
N ILE A 101 0.23 -20.00 11.59
CA ILE A 101 -0.82 -20.75 10.88
C ILE A 101 -1.73 -19.79 10.09
N GLY A 102 -1.91 -18.56 10.56
CA GLY A 102 -2.90 -17.63 10.01
C GLY A 102 -2.53 -16.95 8.69
N TYR A 103 -1.23 -16.81 8.43
CA TYR A 103 -0.71 -16.08 7.28
C TYR A 103 0.06 -16.96 6.29
N VAL A 104 0.00 -18.29 6.41
CA VAL A 104 0.73 -19.20 5.51
C VAL A 104 0.37 -18.92 4.05
N GLY A 105 1.37 -18.59 3.23
CA GLY A 105 1.18 -18.28 1.82
C GLY A 105 0.64 -16.88 1.53
N ALA A 106 0.26 -16.10 2.56
CA ALA A 106 -0.30 -14.77 2.39
C ALA A 106 0.73 -13.80 1.82
N ARG A 107 2.00 -13.92 2.23
CA ARG A 107 3.11 -13.13 1.70
C ARG A 107 3.31 -13.41 0.21
N GLU A 108 3.41 -14.68 -0.18
CA GLU A 108 3.72 -15.07 -1.55
C GLU A 108 2.60 -14.69 -2.52
N ASP A 109 1.34 -14.96 -2.17
CA ASP A 109 0.18 -14.58 -2.99
C ASP A 109 0.11 -13.05 -3.18
N CYS A 110 0.38 -12.29 -2.12
CA CYS A 110 0.40 -10.83 -2.15
C CYS A 110 1.55 -10.29 -3.02
N LEU A 111 2.78 -10.78 -2.80
CA LEU A 111 3.93 -10.36 -3.59
C LEU A 111 3.76 -10.69 -5.07
N ALA A 112 3.23 -11.88 -5.40
CA ALA A 112 2.94 -12.25 -6.78
C ALA A 112 2.01 -11.21 -7.45
N GLN A 113 0.93 -10.82 -6.77
CA GLN A 113 0.05 -9.76 -7.27
C GLN A 113 0.79 -8.42 -7.45
N LEU A 114 1.56 -7.99 -6.45
CA LEU A 114 2.20 -6.68 -6.48
C LEU A 114 3.30 -6.61 -7.55
N TYR A 115 4.11 -7.65 -7.69
CA TYR A 115 5.12 -7.72 -8.75
C TYR A 115 4.49 -7.77 -10.15
N GLU A 116 3.36 -8.46 -10.36
CA GLU A 116 2.64 -8.42 -11.64
C GLU A 116 2.19 -6.99 -12.00
N GLU A 117 1.72 -6.22 -11.02
CA GLU A 117 1.30 -4.83 -11.22
C GLU A 117 2.47 -3.90 -11.52
N LEU A 118 3.60 -4.14 -10.84
CA LEU A 118 4.87 -3.48 -11.10
C LEU A 118 5.36 -3.82 -12.52
N ASP A 119 5.38 -5.09 -12.94
CA ASP A 119 5.86 -5.51 -14.26
C ASP A 119 4.98 -4.96 -15.40
N ALA A 120 3.67 -4.90 -15.18
CA ALA A 120 2.73 -4.31 -16.13
C ALA A 120 2.92 -2.79 -16.29
N ASP A 121 3.46 -2.11 -15.28
CA ASP A 121 3.61 -0.66 -15.26
C ASP A 121 4.97 -0.24 -14.65
N PRO A 122 6.04 -0.22 -15.45
CA PRO A 122 7.38 0.12 -15.00
C PRO A 122 7.55 1.56 -14.48
N GLU A 123 6.57 2.44 -14.71
CA GLU A 123 6.59 3.82 -14.19
C GLU A 123 6.22 3.88 -12.70
N ILE A 124 5.65 2.80 -12.15
CA ILE A 124 5.37 2.68 -10.71
C ILE A 124 6.68 2.53 -9.95
N CYS A 125 6.97 3.53 -9.14
CA CYS A 125 8.07 3.56 -8.19
C CYS A 125 7.65 4.13 -6.81
N GLY A 126 6.37 4.39 -6.61
CA GLY A 126 5.81 4.71 -5.29
C GLY A 126 4.73 3.71 -4.90
N ILE A 127 4.46 3.58 -3.61
CA ILE A 127 3.35 2.76 -3.10
C ILE A 127 2.58 3.47 -1.98
N VAL A 128 1.26 3.31 -1.97
CA VAL A 128 0.37 3.81 -0.93
C VAL A 128 -0.42 2.64 -0.38
N GLY A 129 -0.48 2.49 0.94
CA GLY A 129 -1.27 1.46 1.59
C GLY A 129 -2.09 1.99 2.75
N TYR A 130 -3.34 1.54 2.86
CA TYR A 130 -4.21 1.82 4.01
C TYR A 130 -4.43 0.55 4.83
N SER A 131 -4.23 0.61 6.15
CA SER A 131 -4.48 -0.50 7.08
C SER A 131 -3.76 -1.79 6.63
N GLU A 132 -4.47 -2.90 6.36
CA GLU A 132 -3.85 -4.10 5.76
C GLU A 132 -3.09 -3.82 4.46
N GLY A 133 -3.60 -2.90 3.62
CA GLY A 133 -2.90 -2.49 2.39
C GLY A 133 -1.54 -1.88 2.67
N ALA A 134 -1.33 -1.26 3.84
CA ALA A 134 -0.01 -0.79 4.27
C ALA A 134 0.93 -1.96 4.61
N SER A 135 0.43 -3.02 5.25
CA SER A 135 1.20 -4.24 5.51
C SER A 135 1.59 -4.92 4.19
N ALA A 136 0.67 -5.03 3.24
CA ALA A 136 0.98 -5.53 1.89
C ALA A 136 2.05 -4.68 1.18
N ALA A 137 1.93 -3.35 1.25
CA ALA A 137 2.91 -2.43 0.67
C ALA A 137 4.29 -2.53 1.34
N ALA A 138 4.33 -2.59 2.66
CA ALA A 138 5.57 -2.74 3.42
C ALA A 138 6.23 -4.10 3.17
N THR A 139 5.43 -5.16 2.99
CA THR A 139 5.90 -6.51 2.63
C THR A 139 6.63 -6.52 1.30
N LEU A 140 6.13 -5.77 0.30
CA LEU A 140 6.83 -5.60 -0.97
C LEU A 140 8.19 -4.92 -0.77
N ILE A 141 8.25 -3.82 -0.01
CA ILE A 141 9.51 -3.11 0.25
C ILE A 141 10.51 -4.01 0.99
N TYR A 142 10.04 -4.73 2.00
CA TYR A 142 10.84 -5.68 2.76
C TYR A 142 11.44 -6.76 1.84
N ASP A 143 10.61 -7.36 0.98
CA ASP A 143 11.06 -8.35 -0.01
C ASP A 143 12.06 -7.77 -1.02
N GLU A 144 11.82 -6.56 -1.55
CA GLU A 144 12.77 -5.91 -2.46
C GLU A 144 14.15 -5.68 -1.82
N GLN A 145 14.18 -5.32 -0.53
CA GLN A 145 15.44 -5.12 0.21
C GLN A 145 16.13 -6.44 0.53
N GLU A 146 15.40 -7.49 0.89
CA GLU A 146 15.95 -8.85 1.03
C GLU A 146 16.58 -9.34 -0.28
N ARG A 147 15.88 -9.15 -1.41
CA ARG A 147 16.39 -9.51 -2.73
C ARG A 147 17.56 -8.63 -3.15
N MET A 148 17.59 -7.37 -2.76
CA MET A 148 18.76 -6.51 -3.00
C MET A 148 20.01 -7.09 -2.32
N ARG A 149 19.89 -7.45 -1.03
CA ARG A 149 20.99 -8.03 -0.26
C ARG A 149 21.43 -9.40 -0.78
N ASN A 150 20.47 -10.27 -1.12
CA ASN A 150 20.72 -11.67 -1.42
C ASN A 150 20.99 -11.95 -2.91
N GLU A 151 20.40 -11.17 -3.81
CA GLU A 151 20.36 -11.42 -5.26
C GLU A 151 20.94 -10.26 -6.08
N GLY A 152 21.27 -9.13 -5.45
CA GLY A 152 21.63 -7.90 -6.17
C GLY A 152 20.46 -7.28 -6.95
N TYR A 153 19.22 -7.58 -6.55
CA TYR A 153 18.03 -6.97 -7.12
C TYR A 153 18.04 -5.45 -6.89
N VAL A 154 17.55 -4.67 -7.85
CA VAL A 154 17.42 -3.22 -7.72
C VAL A 154 15.99 -2.91 -7.28
N PRO A 155 15.77 -2.44 -6.03
CA PRO A 155 14.43 -2.10 -5.54
C PRO A 155 13.73 -1.11 -6.46
N ARG A 156 12.47 -1.34 -6.78
CA ARG A 156 11.68 -0.47 -7.64
C ARG A 156 10.91 0.59 -6.87
N ILE A 157 10.50 0.28 -5.65
CA ILE A 157 9.81 1.23 -4.78
C ILE A 157 10.83 2.18 -4.15
N LYS A 158 10.60 3.48 -4.37
CA LYS A 158 11.45 4.58 -3.91
C LYS A 158 10.76 5.50 -2.90
N ALA A 159 9.42 5.44 -2.84
CA ALA A 159 8.61 6.20 -1.91
C ALA A 159 7.42 5.39 -1.40
N ALA A 160 7.08 5.54 -0.12
CA ALA A 160 5.90 4.89 0.46
C ALA A 160 5.03 5.87 1.25
N VAL A 161 3.71 5.68 1.22
CA VAL A 161 2.77 6.38 2.10
C VAL A 161 1.88 5.36 2.79
N PHE A 162 1.96 5.30 4.12
CA PHE A 162 1.20 4.35 4.93
C PHE A 162 0.15 5.07 5.74
N PHE A 163 -1.10 4.65 5.60
CA PHE A 163 -2.22 5.13 6.42
C PHE A 163 -2.57 4.08 7.44
N MET A 164 -2.29 4.37 8.72
CA MET A 164 -2.69 3.56 9.87
C MET A 164 -2.34 2.08 9.67
N GLY A 165 -1.09 1.87 9.24
CA GLY A 165 -0.64 0.60 8.70
C GLY A 165 -0.29 -0.43 9.77
N TRP A 166 0.03 -1.63 9.29
CA TRP A 166 0.60 -2.71 10.09
C TRP A 166 1.94 -3.13 9.49
N PRO A 167 2.84 -3.75 10.27
CA PRO A 167 4.17 -4.13 9.80
C PRO A 167 4.16 -5.04 8.56
N ALA A 168 5.30 -5.05 7.86
CA ALA A 168 5.57 -6.00 6.79
C ALA A 168 5.52 -7.46 7.27
N LEU A 169 5.29 -8.41 6.37
CA LEU A 169 5.45 -9.85 6.67
C LEU A 169 6.84 -10.35 6.28
N THR A 170 7.50 -11.04 7.21
CA THR A 170 8.76 -11.77 6.98
C THR A 170 8.53 -13.01 6.10
N GLY A 171 9.60 -13.67 5.65
CA GLY A 171 9.52 -14.94 4.91
C GLY A 171 8.77 -16.07 5.65
N GLU A 172 8.62 -16.00 6.97
CA GLU A 172 7.79 -16.92 7.76
C GLU A 172 6.30 -16.50 7.82
N SER A 173 5.92 -15.47 7.06
CA SER A 173 4.60 -14.82 7.09
C SER A 173 4.21 -14.29 8.48
N LEU A 174 5.20 -13.82 9.25
CA LEU A 174 5.01 -13.18 10.55
C LEU A 174 5.24 -11.68 10.42
N PRO A 175 4.58 -10.82 11.22
CA PRO A 175 4.92 -9.40 11.27
C PRO A 175 6.41 -9.21 11.58
N ALA A 176 7.10 -8.42 10.77
CA ALA A 176 8.47 -7.98 11.05
C ALA A 176 8.42 -6.93 12.17
N LEU A 177 9.28 -7.08 13.17
CA LEU A 177 9.43 -6.14 14.28
C LEU A 177 10.83 -5.55 14.26
N SER A 178 10.95 -4.27 14.59
CA SER A 178 12.20 -3.50 14.44
C SER A 178 13.35 -4.02 15.30
N ASP A 179 13.04 -4.64 16.43
CA ASP A 179 13.97 -5.23 17.38
C ASP A 179 14.28 -6.71 17.10
N GLU A 180 13.69 -7.29 16.05
CA GLU A 180 13.90 -8.67 15.61
C GLU A 180 14.57 -8.77 14.23
N ILE A 181 14.73 -7.66 13.53
CA ILE A 181 15.40 -7.58 12.23
C ILE A 181 16.77 -6.92 12.36
N ASP A 182 17.71 -7.32 11.50
CA ASP A 182 19.08 -6.81 11.55
C ASP A 182 19.21 -5.39 10.94
N ASP A 183 18.47 -5.12 9.85
CA ASP A 183 18.56 -3.88 9.08
C ASP A 183 17.18 -3.23 8.94
N LEU A 184 17.12 -1.91 9.11
CA LEU A 184 15.92 -1.11 8.86
C LEU A 184 15.68 -0.93 7.34
N LEU A 185 14.43 -0.61 7.00
CA LEU A 185 14.02 -0.35 5.63
C LEU A 185 14.46 1.05 5.18
N GLU A 186 15.32 1.10 4.18
CA GLU A 186 15.91 2.33 3.62
C GLU A 186 15.08 2.83 2.43
N VAL A 187 13.85 3.26 2.69
CA VAL A 187 12.95 3.86 1.69
C VAL A 187 12.28 5.10 2.27
N HIS A 188 12.30 6.20 1.51
CA HIS A 188 11.61 7.43 1.89
C HIS A 188 10.12 7.15 2.10
N SER A 189 9.61 7.45 3.28
CA SER A 189 8.27 7.01 3.67
C SER A 189 7.54 8.06 4.49
N LEU A 190 6.22 8.14 4.30
CA LEU A 190 5.32 8.96 5.09
C LEU A 190 4.34 8.06 5.85
N HIS A 191 4.41 8.09 7.17
CA HIS A 191 3.59 7.29 8.06
C HIS A 191 2.50 8.17 8.68
N VAL A 192 1.28 8.03 8.17
CA VAL A 192 0.09 8.74 8.64
C VAL A 192 -0.57 7.92 9.74
N VAL A 193 -0.58 8.45 10.95
CA VAL A 193 -1.10 7.77 12.14
C VAL A 193 -2.21 8.61 12.77
N GLY A 194 -3.28 7.97 13.22
CA GLY A 194 -4.31 8.62 14.02
C GLY A 194 -3.97 8.57 15.50
N ALA A 195 -3.83 9.72 16.16
CA ALA A 195 -3.59 9.76 17.61
C ALA A 195 -4.62 8.98 18.44
N ASN A 196 -5.87 8.89 17.95
CA ASN A 196 -6.99 8.20 18.59
C ASN A 196 -7.32 6.86 17.90
N ASP A 197 -6.42 6.34 17.06
CA ASP A 197 -6.59 5.05 16.42
C ASP A 197 -6.42 3.93 17.45
N PRO A 198 -7.42 3.03 17.64
CA PRO A 198 -7.25 1.88 18.54
C PRO A 198 -6.14 0.91 18.10
N TYR A 199 -5.68 1.01 16.85
CA TYR A 199 -4.61 0.19 16.28
C TYR A 199 -3.28 0.94 16.13
N LYS A 200 -3.12 2.07 16.82
CA LYS A 200 -1.96 2.96 16.69
C LYS A 200 -0.62 2.24 16.86
N ASP A 201 -0.51 1.28 17.78
CA ASP A 201 0.76 0.58 18.02
C ASP A 201 1.17 -0.27 16.82
N GLY A 202 0.22 -0.81 16.03
CA GLY A 202 0.55 -1.46 14.76
C GLY A 202 1.19 -0.48 13.76
N ALA A 203 0.68 0.75 13.71
CA ALA A 203 1.23 1.80 12.84
C ALA A 203 2.57 2.33 13.32
N LEU A 204 2.79 2.40 14.64
CA LEU A 204 4.07 2.77 15.24
C LEU A 204 5.12 1.68 15.04
N ALA A 205 4.76 0.40 15.19
CA ALA A 205 5.66 -0.70 14.88
C ALA A 205 6.06 -0.71 13.40
N LEU A 206 5.12 -0.42 12.49
CA LEU A 206 5.46 -0.23 11.08
C LEU A 206 6.42 0.95 10.86
N TYR A 207 6.22 2.07 11.55
CA TYR A 207 7.13 3.22 11.49
C TYR A 207 8.54 2.86 11.97
N ASN A 208 8.65 2.10 13.07
CA ASN A 208 9.93 1.67 13.62
C ASN A 208 10.72 0.73 12.69
N LEU A 209 10.10 0.13 11.67
CA LEU A 209 10.79 -0.69 10.68
C LEU A 209 11.62 0.11 9.68
N PHE A 210 11.40 1.43 9.56
CA PHE A 210 12.07 2.27 8.57
C PHE A 210 13.20 3.10 9.21
N ASP A 211 14.21 3.41 8.41
CA ASP A 211 15.31 4.30 8.83
C ASP A 211 14.75 5.68 9.22
N ASP A 212 15.17 6.19 10.39
CA ASP A 212 14.66 7.43 10.97
C ASP A 212 15.03 8.68 10.18
N ASN A 213 16.04 8.61 9.31
CA ASN A 213 16.42 9.68 8.40
C ASN A 213 15.58 9.71 7.12
N MET A 214 14.82 8.65 6.85
CA MET A 214 13.99 8.49 5.64
C MET A 214 12.49 8.43 5.95
N ALA A 215 12.12 8.12 7.20
CA ALA A 215 10.74 8.01 7.64
C ALA A 215 10.21 9.33 8.21
N ILE A 216 9.07 9.79 7.69
CA ILE A 216 8.34 10.98 8.15
C ILE A 216 7.09 10.53 8.89
N PHE A 217 6.91 10.98 10.13
CA PHE A 217 5.70 10.75 10.90
C PHE A 217 4.69 11.90 10.71
N PHE A 218 3.43 11.56 10.41
CA PHE A 218 2.33 12.52 10.28
C PHE A 218 1.18 12.14 11.22
N ASP A 219 0.92 12.97 12.22
CA ASP A 219 -0.24 12.80 13.10
C ASP A 219 -1.49 13.42 12.48
N SER A 220 -2.47 12.57 12.15
CA SER A 220 -3.77 12.99 11.64
C SER A 220 -4.77 13.37 12.75
N ALA A 221 -4.41 13.24 14.03
CA ALA A 221 -5.26 13.44 15.21
C ALA A 221 -6.59 12.66 15.22
N GLY A 222 -6.83 11.81 14.21
CA GLY A 222 -8.06 11.05 14.00
C GLY A 222 -8.00 9.66 14.61
N GLY A 223 -9.04 8.87 14.33
CA GLY A 223 -9.04 7.43 14.57
C GLY A 223 -8.51 6.68 13.34
N HIS A 224 -9.01 5.46 13.11
CA HIS A 224 -8.66 4.63 11.96
C HIS A 224 -9.29 5.11 10.62
N THR A 225 -9.24 6.42 10.34
CA THR A 225 -9.86 7.06 9.16
C THR A 225 -8.93 8.06 8.47
N ILE A 226 -8.95 8.08 7.14
CA ILE A 226 -8.13 9.01 6.34
C ILE A 226 -8.75 10.42 6.36
N PRO A 227 -7.97 11.51 6.55
CA PRO A 227 -8.45 12.88 6.38
C PRO A 227 -8.97 13.14 4.96
N ARG A 228 -10.20 13.66 4.84
CA ARG A 228 -10.87 13.86 3.52
C ARG A 228 -11.30 15.30 3.23
N HIS A 229 -11.12 16.24 4.15
CA HIS A 229 -11.53 17.63 3.95
C HIS A 229 -10.80 18.61 4.88
N GLY A 230 -10.84 19.88 4.52
CA GLY A 230 -10.35 20.98 5.36
C GLY A 230 -8.82 21.06 5.43
N LYS A 231 -8.32 21.74 6.46
CA LYS A 231 -6.90 22.05 6.66
C LYS A 231 -6.02 20.79 6.68
N MET A 232 -6.48 19.75 7.35
CA MET A 232 -5.71 18.52 7.51
C MET A 232 -5.52 17.74 6.20
N LEU A 233 -6.51 17.78 5.29
CA LEU A 233 -6.32 17.23 3.94
C LEU A 233 -5.25 18.02 3.16
N GLN A 234 -5.22 19.34 3.30
CA GLN A 234 -4.21 20.17 2.64
C GLN A 234 -2.81 19.90 3.18
N GLU A 235 -2.67 19.77 4.50
CA GLU A 235 -1.40 19.42 5.17
C GLU A 235 -0.94 18.02 4.76
N LEU A 236 -1.84 17.03 4.71
CA LEU A 236 -1.54 15.69 4.24
C LEU A 236 -1.06 15.69 2.79
N GLY A 237 -1.79 16.37 1.90
CA GLY A 237 -1.39 16.44 0.50
C GLY A 237 -0.08 17.20 0.29
N GLN A 238 0.23 18.20 1.12
CA GLN A 238 1.54 18.86 1.10
C GLN A 238 2.65 17.90 1.56
N ALA A 239 2.43 17.13 2.63
CA ALA A 239 3.41 16.15 3.11
C ALA A 239 3.72 15.07 2.04
N VAL A 240 2.73 14.63 1.28
CA VAL A 240 2.94 13.70 0.15
C VAL A 240 3.74 14.35 -0.97
N LYS A 241 3.52 15.64 -1.26
CA LYS A 241 4.30 16.38 -2.27
C LYS A 241 5.75 16.56 -1.81
N ASP A 242 5.96 16.91 -0.56
CA ASP A 242 7.28 17.08 0.04
C ASP A 242 8.06 15.76 -0.01
N LEU A 243 7.42 14.63 0.31
CA LEU A 243 8.00 13.29 0.15
C LEU A 243 8.49 13.07 -1.29
N VAL A 244 7.66 13.39 -2.30
CA VAL A 244 8.04 13.20 -3.72
C VAL A 244 9.23 14.08 -4.09
N VAL A 245 9.28 15.33 -3.62
CA VAL A 245 10.41 16.23 -3.86
C VAL A 245 11.68 15.69 -3.21
N THR A 246 11.61 15.23 -1.96
CA THR A 246 12.75 14.61 -1.27
C THR A 246 13.34 13.45 -2.07
N VAL A 247 12.48 12.56 -2.59
CA VAL A 247 12.95 11.43 -3.41
C VAL A 247 13.56 11.89 -4.74
N GLN A 248 13.03 12.97 -5.34
CA GLN A 248 13.56 13.52 -6.59
C GLN A 248 14.92 14.21 -6.42
N ASP A 249 15.16 14.81 -5.25
CA ASP A 249 16.41 15.49 -4.91
C ASP A 249 17.49 14.52 -4.40
N ASP A 250 17.13 13.30 -4.04
CA ASP A 250 18.05 12.25 -3.62
C ASP A 250 18.82 11.68 -4.82
N ALA A 251 20.05 12.15 -5.01
CA ALA A 251 20.93 11.74 -6.10
C ALA A 251 21.32 10.26 -6.08
N SER A 252 21.07 9.52 -4.99
CA SER A 252 21.30 8.07 -4.92
C SER A 252 20.17 7.27 -5.57
N ILE A 253 19.02 7.89 -5.82
CA ILE A 253 17.81 7.24 -6.33
C ILE A 253 17.71 7.43 -7.85
N ASP A 254 17.71 6.32 -8.59
CA ASP A 254 17.34 6.31 -10.00
C ASP A 254 15.82 6.21 -10.15
N LEU A 255 15.21 7.21 -10.77
CA LEU A 255 13.78 7.28 -11.03
C LEU A 255 13.45 6.84 -12.46
N PRO A 256 12.35 6.09 -12.67
CA PRO A 256 11.90 5.72 -14.00
C PRO A 256 11.71 6.96 -14.89
N GLN A 257 12.31 6.93 -16.08
CA GLN A 257 12.12 8.00 -17.06
C GLN A 257 10.71 7.89 -17.67
N PRO A 258 9.90 8.97 -17.65
CA PRO A 258 8.55 8.91 -18.19
C PRO A 258 8.59 8.54 -19.66
N LYS A 259 7.77 7.55 -20.05
CA LYS A 259 7.68 7.18 -21.46
C LYS A 259 6.91 8.29 -22.18
N ILE A 260 7.64 9.21 -22.83
CA ILE A 260 7.01 10.14 -23.78
C ILE A 260 6.42 9.30 -24.91
N ALA A 261 5.11 9.05 -24.85
CA ALA A 261 4.38 8.55 -25.99
C ALA A 261 4.58 9.59 -27.10
N ARG A 262 5.45 9.29 -28.07
CA ARG A 262 5.48 10.05 -29.32
C ARG A 262 4.04 10.01 -29.82
N ARG A 263 3.39 11.17 -29.92
CA ARG A 263 2.18 11.31 -30.73
C ARG A 263 2.53 10.65 -32.07
N LEU A 264 1.86 9.55 -32.38
CA LEU A 264 1.73 9.14 -33.76
C LEU A 264 0.90 10.25 -34.40
N ASP A 265 1.57 11.28 -34.90
CA ASP A 265 1.04 12.14 -35.95
C ASP A 265 0.96 11.29 -37.22
N SER A 266 0.17 10.22 -37.18
CA SER A 266 -0.28 9.52 -38.36
C SER A 266 -1.71 9.98 -38.58
N ALA A 267 -1.86 10.99 -39.42
CA ALA A 267 -2.88 10.92 -40.44
C ALA A 267 -2.80 9.50 -41.04
N VAL A 268 -3.63 8.60 -40.55
CA VAL A 268 -3.90 7.34 -41.21
C VAL A 268 -4.62 7.75 -42.47
N ASP A 269 -3.86 7.87 -43.55
CA ASP A 269 -4.36 7.98 -44.90
C ASP A 269 -5.10 6.68 -45.19
N ILE A 270 -6.40 6.66 -44.89
CA ILE A 270 -7.30 5.54 -45.18
C ILE A 270 -7.37 5.48 -46.71
N PRO A 271 -6.79 4.46 -47.36
CA PRO A 271 -6.96 4.33 -48.80
C PRO A 271 -8.42 3.98 -49.05
N THR A 272 -9.14 4.94 -49.64
CA THR A 272 -10.43 4.84 -50.33
C THR A 272 -11.12 3.47 -50.27
N LEU A 273 -12.24 3.41 -49.55
CA LEU A 273 -13.29 2.38 -49.62
C LEU A 273 -13.99 2.35 -51.00
N ARG A 274 -13.25 2.15 -52.09
CA ARG A 274 -13.80 1.99 -53.46
C ARG A 274 -13.45 0.66 -54.13
N GLY A 275 -12.94 -0.33 -53.37
CA GLY A 275 -12.45 -1.59 -53.92
C GLY A 275 -13.35 -2.83 -53.76
N LEU A 276 -14.45 -2.79 -53.00
CA LEU A 276 -15.31 -3.96 -52.82
C LEU A 276 -16.43 -3.97 -53.86
N LYS A 277 -16.09 -4.36 -55.10
CA LYS A 277 -17.07 -4.95 -56.02
C LYS A 277 -17.38 -6.36 -55.53
N LEU A 278 -18.59 -6.55 -55.02
CA LEU A 278 -19.21 -7.87 -54.91
C LEU A 278 -19.22 -8.49 -56.32
N SER A 279 -18.61 -9.67 -56.46
CA SER A 279 -18.79 -10.51 -57.64
C SER A 279 -20.01 -11.39 -57.39
N GLU A 280 -20.98 -11.28 -58.29
CA GLU A 280 -22.10 -12.22 -58.40
C GLU A 280 -21.59 -13.54 -58.99
N ALA A 281 -21.84 -14.64 -58.29
CA ALA A 281 -21.98 -15.99 -58.82
C ALA A 281 -22.80 -16.83 -57.84
#